data_AF-A0A021VNY0-F1
#
_entry.id   AF-A0A021VNY0-F1
#
_cell.length_a   1.000
_cell.length_b   1.000
_cell.length_c   1.000
_cell.angle_alpha   90.00
_cell.angle_beta   90.00
_cell.angle_gamma   90.00
#
_symmetry.space_group_name_H-M   'P 1'
#
loop_
_entity.id
_entity.type
_entity.pdbx_description
1 polymer ?
#
loop_
_entity_poly.entity_id
_entity_poly.type
_entity_poly.pdbx_seq_one_letter_code
_entity_poly.pdbx_strand_id
1 'polypeptide(L)'
;HLAGAGRPVDAVIAAWVRLEEAAAASGLPRDPAATPTEFTLAVLDRTRADRGASRVLLDLYLRARFGEEHLTVDDVASARAAVATLAAALAPDDEAPR
;
A
#
# COMPACT_ATOMS: atom_id res chain seq x y z
N HIS A 1 22.74 -16.47 -0.33
CA HIS A 1 22.88 -15.46 0.74
C HIS A 1 21.63 -14.58 0.73
N LEU A 2 20.69 -14.80 1.67
CA LEU A 2 19.56 -13.88 1.86
C LEU A 2 20.02 -12.74 2.78
N ALA A 3 20.64 -11.71 2.22
CA ALA A 3 20.67 -10.39 2.86
C ALA A 3 19.29 -9.75 2.61
N GLY A 4 18.25 -10.33 3.22
CA GLY A 4 16.88 -10.25 2.73
C GLY A 4 15.94 -9.29 3.45
N ALA A 5 16.45 -8.34 4.23
CA ALA A 5 15.65 -7.19 4.64
C ALA A 5 16.36 -5.94 4.11
N GLY A 6 15.93 -5.46 2.94
CA GLY A 6 16.31 -4.13 2.45
C GLY A 6 16.04 -3.08 3.54
N ARG A 7 16.68 -1.91 3.44
CA ARG A 7 16.57 -0.88 4.47
C ARG A 7 15.08 -0.59 4.75
N PRO A 8 14.71 -0.16 5.97
CA PRO A 8 13.33 0.21 6.31
C PRO A 8 12.60 1.01 5.21
N VAL A 9 13.31 1.99 4.64
CA VAL A 9 12.87 2.79 3.48
C VAL A 9 12.51 1.94 2.27
N ASP A 10 13.41 1.03 1.86
CA ASP A 10 13.20 0.19 0.67
C ASP A 10 12.01 -0.75 0.89
N ALA A 11 11.81 -1.26 2.11
CA ALA A 11 10.68 -2.13 2.46
C ALA A 11 9.33 -1.39 2.38
N VAL A 12 9.26 -0.15 2.88
CA VAL A 12 8.05 0.68 2.81
C VAL A 12 7.72 1.07 1.37
N ILE A 13 8.72 1.48 0.59
CA ILE A 13 8.54 1.80 -0.84
C ILE A 13 8.02 0.57 -1.59
N ALA A 14 8.65 -0.59 -1.39
CA ALA A 14 8.22 -1.83 -2.04
C ALA A 14 6.79 -2.23 -1.65
N ALA A 15 6.41 -2.03 -0.38
CA ALA A 15 5.05 -2.28 0.09
C ALA A 15 4.01 -1.39 -0.62
N TRP A 16 4.28 -0.09 -0.74
CA TRP A 16 3.39 0.83 -1.45
C TRP A 16 3.31 0.54 -2.95
N VAL A 17 4.45 0.32 -3.62
CA VAL A 17 4.46 0.00 -5.07
C VAL A 17 3.65 -1.27 -5.38
N ARG A 18 3.76 -2.31 -4.55
CA ARG A 18 2.93 -3.51 -4.70
C ARG A 18 1.43 -3.23 -4.52
N LEU A 19 1.07 -2.25 -3.70
CA LEU A 19 -0.32 -1.82 -3.56
C LEU A 19 -0.80 -1.08 -4.81
N GLU A 20 0.04 -0.24 -5.41
CA GLU A 20 -0.26 0.43 -6.68
C GLU A 20 -0.44 -0.59 -7.82
N GLU A 21 0.39 -1.62 -7.86
CA GLU A 21 0.25 -2.74 -8.81
C GLU A 21 -1.07 -3.50 -8.61
N ALA A 22 -1.44 -3.78 -7.36
CA ALA A 22 -2.73 -4.42 -7.04
C ALA A 22 -3.92 -3.54 -7.43
N ALA A 23 -3.84 -2.23 -7.19
CA ALA A 23 -4.85 -1.27 -7.62
C ALA A 23 -4.97 -1.23 -9.15
N ALA A 24 -3.85 -1.23 -9.88
CA ALA A 24 -3.84 -1.32 -11.35
C ALA A 24 -4.47 -2.62 -11.87
N ALA A 25 -4.36 -3.71 -11.12
CA ALA A 25 -4.98 -5.00 -11.44
C ALA A 25 -6.47 -5.09 -11.07
N SER A 26 -7.04 -4.11 -10.34
CA SER A 26 -8.44 -4.14 -9.87
C SER A 26 -9.50 -4.05 -10.98
N GLY A 27 -9.09 -3.71 -12.21
CA GLY A 27 -10.00 -3.50 -13.34
C GLY A 27 -10.79 -2.18 -13.29
N LEU A 28 -10.61 -1.37 -12.26
CA LEU A 28 -11.19 -0.03 -12.20
C LEU A 28 -10.47 0.91 -13.19
N PRO A 29 -11.21 1.79 -13.92
CA PRO A 29 -10.58 2.72 -14.85
C PRO A 29 -9.82 3.80 -14.09
N ARG A 30 -8.56 4.03 -14.49
CA ARG A 30 -7.75 5.17 -14.02
C ARG A 30 -7.98 6.37 -14.93
N ASP A 31 -8.25 7.53 -14.34
CA ASP A 31 -8.21 8.80 -15.08
C ASP A 31 -6.80 9.00 -15.65
N PRO A 32 -6.63 9.30 -16.96
CA PRO A 32 -5.31 9.50 -17.56
C PRO A 32 -4.42 10.50 -16.82
N ALA A 33 -5.00 11.53 -16.20
CA ALA A 33 -4.29 12.56 -15.46
C ALA A 33 -3.99 12.16 -14.00
N ALA A 34 -4.65 11.15 -13.44
CA ALA A 34 -4.43 10.73 -12.05
C ALA A 34 -3.07 10.05 -11.89
N THR A 35 -2.33 10.43 -10.85
CA THR A 35 -1.11 9.75 -10.45
C THR A 35 -1.39 8.30 -9.96
N PRO A 36 -0.39 7.41 -9.94
CA PRO A 36 -0.55 6.07 -9.36
C PRO A 36 -1.05 6.10 -7.90
N THR A 37 -0.56 7.06 -7.12
CA THR A 37 -0.96 7.25 -5.72
C THR A 37 -2.43 7.67 -5.61
N GLU A 38 -2.88 8.67 -6.37
CA GLU A 38 -4.29 9.10 -6.37
C GLU A 38 -5.23 7.98 -6.82
N PHE A 39 -4.84 7.24 -7.86
CA PHE A 39 -5.63 6.10 -8.32
C PHE A 39 -5.72 4.99 -7.28
N THR A 40 -4.61 4.66 -6.63
CA THR A 40 -4.56 3.65 -5.56
C THR A 40 -5.49 4.02 -4.41
N LEU A 41 -5.50 5.28 -3.98
CA LEU A 41 -6.44 5.77 -2.96
C LEU A 41 -7.90 5.65 -3.41
N ALA A 42 -8.20 5.98 -4.67
CA ALA A 42 -9.56 5.85 -5.22
C ALA A 42 -10.04 4.39 -5.24
N VAL A 43 -9.15 3.43 -5.57
CA VAL A 43 -9.46 1.99 -5.50
C VAL A 43 -9.74 1.57 -4.07
N LEU A 44 -8.88 1.94 -3.11
CA LEU A 44 -9.04 1.61 -1.69
C LEU A 44 -10.34 2.16 -1.09
N ASP A 45 -10.70 3.40 -1.42
CA ASP A 45 -11.98 3.99 -1.00
C ASP A 45 -13.18 3.23 -1.59
N ARG A 46 -13.06 2.74 -2.84
CA ARG A 46 -14.12 1.98 -3.51
C ARG A 46 -14.31 0.58 -2.93
N THR A 47 -13.23 -0.07 -2.51
CA THR A 47 -13.27 -1.39 -1.85
C THR A 47 -13.57 -1.31 -0.36
N ARG A 48 -13.83 -0.11 0.18
CA ARG A 48 -14.04 0.14 1.62
C ARG A 48 -12.87 -0.36 2.47
N ALA A 49 -11.65 -0.28 1.94
CA ALA A 49 -10.45 -0.57 2.70
C ALA A 49 -10.33 0.39 3.90
N ASP A 50 -9.63 -0.05 4.94
CA ASP A 50 -9.47 0.75 6.15
C ASP A 50 -8.74 2.06 5.84
N ARG A 51 -9.42 3.19 6.11
CA ARG A 51 -8.88 4.53 5.83
C ARG A 51 -7.71 4.89 6.73
N GLY A 52 -7.67 4.36 7.96
CA GLY A 52 -6.57 4.56 8.89
C GLY A 52 -5.29 3.89 8.37
N ALA A 53 -5.39 2.61 8.00
CA ALA A 53 -4.31 1.85 7.39
C ALA A 53 -3.81 2.49 6.09
N SER A 54 -4.73 2.94 5.24
CA SER A 54 -4.39 3.66 3.99
C SER A 54 -3.55 4.91 4.28
N ARG A 55 -3.98 5.72 5.27
CA ARG A 55 -3.28 6.95 5.65
C ARG A 55 -1.90 6.67 6.26
N VAL A 56 -1.79 5.67 7.15
CA VAL A 56 -0.52 5.29 7.77
C VAL A 56 0.48 4.86 6.69
N LEU A 57 0.08 4.00 5.77
CA LEU A 57 0.99 3.50 4.74
C LEU A 57 1.39 4.61 3.75
N LEU A 58 0.46 5.48 3.36
CA LEU A 58 0.75 6.63 2.50
C LEU A 58 1.76 7.59 3.15
N ASP A 59 1.58 7.93 4.43
CA ASP A 59 2.50 8.82 5.15
C ASP A 59 3.92 8.24 5.20
N LEU A 60 4.04 6.96 5.56
CA LEU A 60 5.31 6.25 5.58
C LEU A 60 5.96 6.20 4.19
N TYR A 61 5.17 5.98 3.13
CA TYR A 61 5.67 6.00 1.76
C TYR A 61 6.21 7.37 1.36
N LEU A 62 5.48 8.45 1.65
CA LEU A 62 5.92 9.81 1.33
C LEU A 62 7.19 10.19 2.09
N ARG A 63 7.27 9.83 3.39
CA ARG A 63 8.50 9.98 4.21
C ARG A 63 9.65 9.17 3.62
N ALA A 64 9.42 7.92 3.20
CA ALA A 64 10.44 7.07 2.60
C ALA A 64 10.94 7.62 1.25
N ARG A 65 10.05 8.21 0.45
CA ARG A 65 10.32 8.64 -0.92
C ARG A 65 10.98 10.02 -0.99
N PHE A 66 10.57 10.93 -0.11
CA PHE A 66 10.92 12.35 -0.17
C PHE A 66 11.50 12.89 1.13
N GLY A 67 11.42 12.16 2.24
CA GLY A 67 11.95 12.58 3.53
C GLY A 67 13.46 12.40 3.61
N GLU A 68 14.10 13.25 4.43
CA GLU A 68 15.52 13.15 4.78
C GLU A 68 15.74 12.30 6.06
N GLU A 69 14.67 12.01 6.79
CA GLU A 69 14.69 11.23 8.04
C GLU A 69 14.79 9.72 7.78
N HIS A 70 15.52 9.01 8.64
CA HIS A 70 15.60 7.56 8.59
C HIS A 70 14.34 6.92 9.18
N LEU A 71 13.70 6.04 8.40
CA LEU A 71 12.64 5.19 8.93
C LEU A 71 13.19 4.16 9.92
N THR A 72 12.42 3.94 10.98
CA THR A 72 12.73 3.04 12.08
C THR A 72 12.18 1.63 11.84
N VAL A 73 12.50 0.70 12.73
CA VAL A 73 11.90 -0.64 12.72
C VAL A 73 10.40 -0.60 13.05
N ASP A 74 9.97 0.35 13.89
CA ASP A 74 8.56 0.52 14.26
C ASP A 74 7.72 1.08 13.09
N ASP A 75 8.32 1.93 12.25
CA ASP A 75 7.70 2.37 11.00
C ASP A 75 7.47 1.17 10.06
N VAL A 76 8.43 0.23 9.97
CA VAL A 76 8.27 -0.99 9.17
C VAL A 76 7.19 -1.90 9.74
N ALA A 77 7.11 -2.04 11.06
CA ALA A 77 6.06 -2.81 11.71
C ALA A 77 4.67 -2.21 11.42
N SER A 78 4.56 -0.88 11.49
CA SER A 78 3.34 -0.13 11.17
C SER A 78 2.94 -0.30 9.71
N ALA A 79 3.90 -0.20 8.78
CA ALA A 79 3.66 -0.44 7.35
C ALA A 79 3.16 -1.87 7.09
N ARG A 80 3.76 -2.88 7.73
CA ARG A 80 3.33 -4.29 7.59
C ARG A 80 1.90 -4.50 8.10
N ALA A 81 1.55 -3.92 9.25
CA ALA A 81 0.20 -4.01 9.79
C ALA A 81 -0.83 -3.33 8.88
N ALA A 82 -0.48 -2.17 8.32
CA ALA A 82 -1.33 -1.47 7.36
C ALA A 82 -1.52 -2.30 6.08
N VAL A 83 -0.45 -2.84 5.48
CA VAL A 83 -0.52 -3.71 4.30
C VAL A 83 -1.41 -4.93 4.54
N ALA A 84 -1.25 -5.61 5.68
CA ALA A 84 -2.08 -6.78 6.01
C ALA A 84 -3.58 -6.42 6.06
N THR A 85 -3.90 -5.25 6.63
CA THR A 85 -5.28 -4.74 6.70
C THR A 85 -5.83 -4.40 5.32
N LEU A 86 -5.04 -3.72 4.48
CA LEU A 86 -5.45 -3.31 3.13
C LEU A 86 -5.56 -4.49 2.17
N ALA A 87 -4.65 -5.46 2.26
CA ALA A 87 -4.68 -6.67 1.43
C ALA A 87 -5.95 -7.50 1.68
N ALA A 88 -6.43 -7.56 2.92
CA ALA A 88 -7.68 -8.25 3.24
C ALA A 88 -8.90 -7.61 2.55
N ALA A 89 -8.89 -6.28 2.34
CA ALA A 89 -9.96 -5.58 1.65
C ALA A 89 -9.85 -5.62 0.11
N LEU A 90 -8.67 -5.97 -0.43
CA LEU A 90 -8.40 -6.07 -1.86
C LEU A 90 -8.42 -7.51 -2.38
N ALA A 91 -8.45 -8.50 -1.50
CA ALA A 91 -8.69 -9.88 -1.89
C ALA A 91 -10.07 -9.96 -2.58
N PRO A 92 -10.18 -10.64 -3.73
CA PRO A 92 -11.49 -10.88 -4.31
C PRO A 92 -12.36 -11.60 -3.26
N ASP A 93 -13.67 -11.32 -3.24
CA ASP A 93 -14.67 -12.11 -2.54
C ASP A 93 -14.74 -13.52 -3.17
N ASP A 94 -13.66 -14.29 -3.06
CA ASP A 94 -13.64 -15.72 -3.38
C ASP A 94 -14.22 -16.41 -2.15
N GLU A 95 -15.54 -16.61 -2.17
CA GLU A 95 -16.33 -17.66 -1.50
C GLU A 95 -17.70 -17.14 -1.02
N ALA A 96 -18.65 -17.04 -1.94
CA ALA A 96 -20.07 -17.15 -1.64
C ALA A 96 -20.66 -18.32 -2.45
N PRO A 97 -21.00 -19.47 -1.84
CA PRO A 97 -21.71 -20.53 -2.55
C PRO A 97 -23.13 -20.02 -2.90
N ARG A 98 -23.51 -20.15 -4.18
CA ARG A 98 -24.90 -19.99 -4.63
C ARG A 98 -25.74 -21.18 -4.21
#